data_AF-A0A5Y7W7I7-F1
#
_entry.id   AF-A0A5Y7W7I7-F1
#
_cell.length_a   1.000
_cell.length_b   1.000
_cell.length_c   1.000
_cell.angle_alpha   90.00
_cell.angle_beta   90.00
_cell.angle_gamma   90.00
#
_symmetry.space_group_name_H-M   'P 1'
#
loop_
_entity.id
_entity.type
_entity.pdbx_description
1 polymer ?
#
loop_
_entity_poly.entity_id
_entity_poly.type
_entity_poly.pdbx_seq_one_letter_code
_entity_poly.pdbx_strand_id
1 'polypeptide(L)'
;MTKEIMTFKGFNKNLKCRDFQFEIGKTFHHDGKVEACGSGFHACECPFDVFSYYPPAESRYAETISFGVIDSEEIGDTKIASDSITIKADLTLPQFIQRGIEWIWSKIDKSLEQQIMTGDWSAATNTGYQSAATNTGYQSAATNTGYRSAATNTGDWSAATNTGYRSAAEVSGSQSVAASLGIEGKARASEGGAIVLCYRDEDGELIHIRASKVGENGIMPDTWYQLDEDGEFVECE
;
A
#
# COMPACT_ATOMS: atom_id res chain seq x y z
N MET A 1 13.81 -30.29 7.25
CA MET A 1 12.66 -29.43 6.93
C MET A 1 13.17 -28.31 6.06
N THR A 2 12.54 -28.08 4.91
CA THR A 2 12.81 -26.91 4.06
C THR A 2 12.45 -25.65 4.84
N LYS A 3 13.29 -24.62 4.77
CA LYS A 3 13.08 -23.36 5.49
C LYS A 3 11.84 -22.67 4.89
N GLU A 4 10.85 -22.38 5.72
CA GLU A 4 9.71 -21.54 5.38
C GLU A 4 9.97 -20.12 5.86
N ILE A 5 9.71 -19.14 5.00
CA ILE A 5 9.90 -17.72 5.27
C ILE A 5 8.56 -17.01 5.04
N MET A 6 8.10 -16.27 6.04
CA MET A 6 6.97 -15.36 5.86
C MET A 6 7.43 -14.22 4.94
N THR A 7 6.72 -14.03 3.83
CA THR A 7 7.02 -13.00 2.86
C THR A 7 5.76 -12.26 2.43
N PHE A 8 5.94 -11.16 1.73
CA PHE A 8 4.90 -10.28 1.25
C PHE A 8 5.07 -10.07 -0.24
N LYS A 9 3.97 -10.11 -0.98
CA LYS A 9 4.02 -10.05 -2.44
C LYS A 9 2.99 -9.07 -2.97
N GLY A 10 3.44 -8.24 -3.92
CA GLY A 10 2.57 -7.43 -4.76
C GLY A 10 2.24 -8.16 -6.06
N PHE A 11 1.07 -7.84 -6.60
CA PHE A 11 0.57 -8.32 -7.88
C PHE A 11 -0.09 -7.16 -8.62
N ASN A 12 -0.30 -7.33 -9.92
CA ASN A 12 -1.31 -6.51 -10.57
C ASN A 12 -2.71 -6.89 -10.05
N LYS A 13 -3.71 -6.10 -10.45
CA LYS A 13 -5.10 -6.22 -9.98
C LYS A 13 -5.72 -7.62 -10.17
N ASN A 14 -5.26 -8.35 -11.18
CA ASN A 14 -5.74 -9.69 -11.52
C ASN A 14 -4.98 -10.81 -10.78
N LEU A 15 -4.22 -10.50 -9.72
CA LEU A 15 -3.32 -11.45 -9.04
C LEU A 15 -2.28 -12.09 -9.99
N LYS A 16 -1.84 -11.34 -11.00
CA LYS A 16 -0.82 -11.78 -11.96
C LYS A 16 0.51 -11.09 -11.66
N CYS A 17 1.60 -11.83 -11.83
CA CYS A 17 2.96 -11.28 -11.86
C CYS A 17 3.61 -11.76 -13.16
N ARG A 18 3.94 -10.82 -14.05
CA ARG A 18 4.34 -11.09 -15.45
C ARG A 18 3.29 -11.97 -16.14
N ASP A 19 3.68 -13.20 -16.53
CA ASP A 19 2.82 -14.15 -17.21
C ASP A 19 2.23 -15.25 -16.31
N PHE A 20 2.54 -15.21 -15.02
CA PHE A 20 2.07 -16.20 -14.07
C PHE A 20 0.83 -15.71 -13.30
N GLN A 21 -0.22 -16.52 -13.28
CA GLN A 21 -1.47 -16.27 -12.57
C GLN A 21 -1.43 -16.92 -11.18
N PHE A 22 -1.71 -16.14 -10.15
CA PHE A 22 -1.81 -16.62 -8.76
C PHE A 22 -3.27 -16.66 -8.29
N GLU A 23 -3.48 -17.36 -7.17
CA GLU A 23 -4.76 -17.45 -6.50
C GLU A 23 -4.54 -17.53 -4.99
N ILE A 24 -5.40 -16.83 -4.24
CA ILE A 24 -5.35 -16.83 -2.78
C ILE A 24 -5.67 -18.24 -2.24
N GLY A 25 -4.95 -18.67 -1.23
CA GLY A 25 -5.06 -19.98 -0.59
C GLY A 25 -4.29 -21.10 -1.30
N LYS A 26 -3.67 -20.83 -2.47
CA LYS A 26 -2.96 -21.85 -3.25
C LYS A 26 -1.44 -21.78 -3.09
N THR A 27 -0.82 -22.93 -3.34
CA THR A 27 0.62 -23.14 -3.40
C THR A 27 1.03 -23.34 -4.86
N PHE A 28 2.14 -22.72 -5.25
CA PHE A 28 2.68 -22.76 -6.59
C PHE A 28 4.14 -23.20 -6.57
N HIS A 29 4.58 -23.86 -7.64
CA HIS A 29 5.93 -24.34 -7.83
C HIS A 29 6.49 -23.83 -9.16
N HIS A 30 7.75 -23.41 -9.15
CA HIS A 30 8.50 -22.95 -10.31
C HIS A 30 9.47 -24.04 -10.75
N ASP A 31 9.38 -24.42 -12.02
CA ASP A 31 10.35 -25.32 -12.65
C ASP A 31 11.55 -24.53 -13.18
N GLY A 32 12.75 -24.93 -12.78
CA GLY A 32 13.99 -24.34 -13.27
C GLY A 32 14.93 -23.87 -12.17
N LYS A 33 15.98 -23.16 -12.56
CA LYS A 33 16.90 -22.53 -11.61
C LYS A 33 16.19 -21.34 -10.97
N VAL A 34 16.35 -21.17 -9.66
CA VAL A 34 15.89 -19.99 -8.93
C VAL A 34 17.06 -19.01 -8.85
N GLU A 35 16.84 -17.78 -9.33
CA GLU A 35 17.82 -16.69 -9.26
C GLU A 35 17.12 -15.38 -8.85
N ALA A 36 17.67 -14.70 -7.84
CA ALA A 36 17.23 -13.38 -7.46
C ALA A 36 17.25 -12.45 -8.69
N CYS A 37 16.17 -11.71 -8.91
CA CYS A 37 15.96 -10.84 -10.07
C CYS A 37 15.86 -11.54 -11.46
N GLY A 38 16.17 -12.83 -11.58
CA GLY A 38 16.15 -13.57 -12.85
C GLY A 38 14.92 -14.48 -13.02
N SER A 39 14.65 -15.33 -12.03
CA SER A 39 13.70 -16.46 -12.12
C SER A 39 13.15 -16.86 -10.74
N GLY A 40 12.17 -17.77 -10.68
CA GLY A 40 11.44 -18.09 -9.45
C GLY A 40 10.35 -17.08 -9.08
N PHE A 41 9.74 -17.32 -7.92
CA PHE A 41 8.70 -16.46 -7.37
C PHE A 41 9.28 -15.40 -6.44
N HIS A 42 9.18 -14.13 -6.86
CA HIS A 42 9.67 -13.00 -6.07
C HIS A 42 8.67 -12.53 -5.00
N ALA A 43 9.16 -12.32 -3.79
CA ALA A 43 8.45 -11.72 -2.65
C ALA A 43 9.46 -11.02 -1.72
N CYS A 44 9.01 -10.19 -0.78
CA CYS A 44 9.89 -9.47 0.16
C CYS A 44 9.62 -9.90 1.61
N GLU A 45 10.62 -9.95 2.47
CA GLU A 45 10.39 -10.17 3.91
C GLU A 45 9.79 -8.93 4.59
N CYS A 46 10.26 -7.74 4.22
CA CYS A 46 9.70 -6.46 4.65
C CYS A 46 8.57 -6.05 3.68
N PRO A 47 7.34 -5.82 4.19
CA PRO A 47 6.22 -5.36 3.36
C PRO A 47 6.50 -4.09 2.55
N PHE A 48 7.19 -3.10 3.12
CA PHE A 48 7.38 -1.82 2.45
C PHE A 48 8.33 -1.89 1.24
N ASP A 49 9.22 -2.87 1.19
CA ASP A 49 10.08 -3.09 0.02
C ASP A 49 9.27 -3.51 -1.21
N VAL A 50 8.06 -4.06 -1.02
CA VAL A 50 7.16 -4.40 -2.13
C VAL A 50 6.75 -3.17 -2.93
N PHE A 51 6.68 -1.98 -2.31
CA PHE A 51 6.33 -0.73 -3.00
C PHE A 51 7.36 -0.31 -4.07
N SER A 52 8.56 -0.86 -4.04
CA SER A 52 9.56 -0.72 -5.11
C SER A 52 9.12 -1.34 -6.43
N TYR A 53 8.35 -2.41 -6.36
CA TYR A 53 7.97 -3.22 -7.52
C TYR A 53 6.50 -3.05 -7.87
N TYR A 54 5.67 -2.80 -6.87
CA TYR A 54 4.22 -2.75 -6.96
C TYR A 54 3.72 -1.50 -6.22
N PRO A 55 3.36 -0.41 -6.94
CA PRO A 55 2.93 0.81 -6.30
C PRO A 55 1.55 0.65 -5.62
N PRO A 56 1.31 1.30 -4.47
CA PRO A 56 0.06 1.18 -3.68
C PRO A 56 -1.19 1.56 -4.45
N ALA A 57 -1.08 2.49 -5.39
CA ALA A 57 -2.20 2.89 -6.22
C ALA A 57 -2.64 1.80 -7.21
N GLU A 58 -1.76 0.91 -7.71
CA GLU A 58 -2.08 0.04 -8.86
C GLU A 58 -2.04 -1.46 -8.54
N SER A 59 -1.77 -1.82 -7.29
CA SER A 59 -1.35 -3.16 -6.92
C SER A 59 -2.20 -3.76 -5.81
N ARG A 60 -2.33 -5.09 -5.85
CA ARG A 60 -2.85 -5.90 -4.75
C ARG A 60 -1.71 -6.53 -3.96
N TYR A 61 -1.94 -6.77 -2.69
CA TYR A 61 -0.92 -7.27 -1.77
C TYR A 61 -1.38 -8.52 -1.05
N ALA A 62 -0.47 -9.48 -0.87
CA ALA A 62 -0.76 -10.69 -0.11
C ALA A 62 0.32 -11.00 0.92
N GLU A 63 -0.12 -11.61 2.03
CA GLU A 63 0.76 -12.40 2.88
C GLU A 63 1.06 -13.73 2.20
N THR A 64 2.31 -14.17 2.25
CA THR A 64 2.79 -15.37 1.58
C THR A 64 3.75 -16.17 2.45
N ILE A 65 3.93 -17.45 2.13
CA ILE A 65 5.03 -18.26 2.64
C ILE A 65 5.89 -18.69 1.46
N SER A 66 7.15 -18.27 1.45
CA SER A 66 8.15 -18.69 0.47
C SER A 66 9.00 -19.82 1.06
N PHE A 67 9.22 -20.88 0.28
CA PHE A 67 9.94 -22.06 0.73
C PHE A 67 10.60 -22.81 -0.43
N GLY A 68 11.36 -23.87 -0.12
CA GLY A 68 12.11 -24.66 -1.10
C GLY A 68 13.50 -24.09 -1.38
N VAL A 69 13.94 -24.07 -2.64
CA VAL A 69 15.16 -23.37 -3.06
C VAL A 69 14.90 -21.87 -3.01
N ILE A 70 15.78 -21.14 -2.33
CA ILE A 70 15.67 -19.69 -2.14
C ILE A 70 16.98 -19.03 -2.57
N ASP A 71 16.85 -17.91 -3.29
CA ASP A 71 17.96 -17.03 -3.64
C ASP A 71 17.61 -15.57 -3.27
N SER A 72 18.60 -14.79 -2.86
CA SER A 72 18.42 -13.41 -2.40
C SER A 72 19.68 -12.59 -2.69
N GLU A 73 19.53 -11.30 -2.98
CA GLU A 73 20.70 -10.42 -3.13
C GLU A 73 21.27 -10.05 -1.74
N GLU A 74 22.60 -10.03 -1.61
CA GLU A 74 23.26 -9.63 -0.35
C GLU A 74 23.19 -8.12 -0.09
N ILE A 75 22.99 -7.32 -1.15
CA ILE A 75 22.97 -5.86 -1.12
C ILE A 75 21.68 -5.41 -1.79
N GLY A 76 20.81 -4.73 -1.04
CA GLY A 76 19.54 -4.22 -1.58
C GLY A 76 18.43 -4.25 -0.55
N ASP A 77 17.22 -4.49 -1.04
CA ASP A 77 16.03 -4.66 -0.21
C ASP A 77 15.86 -6.13 0.22
N THR A 78 14.79 -6.43 0.94
CA THR A 78 14.51 -7.78 1.47
C THR A 78 13.89 -8.73 0.45
N LYS A 79 14.00 -8.45 -0.85
CA LYS A 79 13.43 -9.30 -1.90
C LYS A 79 14.18 -10.62 -2.01
N ILE A 80 13.42 -11.70 -2.07
CA ILE A 80 13.91 -13.05 -2.32
C ILE A 80 13.22 -13.64 -3.57
N ALA A 81 13.84 -14.64 -4.17
CA ALA A 81 13.24 -15.55 -5.14
C ALA A 81 13.12 -16.94 -4.52
N SER A 82 11.98 -17.61 -4.70
CA SER A 82 11.78 -19.00 -4.24
C SER A 82 11.26 -19.90 -5.35
N ASP A 83 11.52 -21.22 -5.27
CA ASP A 83 10.86 -22.19 -6.16
C ASP A 83 9.41 -22.44 -5.77
N SER A 84 9.03 -22.19 -4.52
CA SER A 84 7.71 -22.53 -4.00
C SER A 84 7.14 -21.40 -3.17
N ILE A 85 5.90 -21.02 -3.45
CA ILE A 85 5.21 -19.95 -2.72
C ILE A 85 3.75 -20.31 -2.46
N THR A 86 3.30 -20.08 -1.23
CA THR A 86 1.88 -20.16 -0.85
C THR A 86 1.33 -18.75 -0.69
N ILE A 87 0.25 -18.42 -1.39
CA ILE A 87 -0.45 -17.13 -1.25
C ILE A 87 -1.50 -17.30 -0.16
N LYS A 88 -1.31 -16.72 1.02
CA LYS A 88 -2.17 -17.03 2.18
C LYS A 88 -3.46 -16.22 2.21
N ALA A 89 -3.33 -14.90 2.12
CA ALA A 89 -4.43 -13.97 2.30
C ALA A 89 -4.18 -12.72 1.48
N ASP A 90 -5.24 -12.22 0.85
CA ASP A 90 -5.26 -10.88 0.27
C ASP A 90 -5.37 -9.86 1.41
N LEU A 91 -4.55 -8.82 1.35
CA LEU A 91 -4.45 -7.80 2.37
C LEU A 91 -4.96 -6.47 1.83
N THR A 92 -5.82 -5.80 2.60
CA THR A 92 -6.13 -4.39 2.35
C THR A 92 -4.86 -3.55 2.57
N LEU A 93 -4.80 -2.34 2.00
CA LEU A 93 -3.65 -1.46 2.20
C LEU A 93 -3.39 -1.15 3.69
N PRO A 94 -4.42 -0.89 4.54
CA PRO A 94 -4.21 -0.73 5.99
C PRO A 94 -3.64 -1.98 6.65
N GLN A 95 -4.15 -3.18 6.30
CA GLN A 95 -3.62 -4.44 6.82
C GLN A 95 -2.16 -4.64 6.38
N PHE A 96 -1.84 -4.35 5.12
CA PHE A 96 -0.49 -4.48 4.59
C PHE A 96 0.50 -3.55 5.30
N ILE A 97 0.10 -2.29 5.53
CA ILE A 97 0.91 -1.32 6.26
C ILE A 97 1.10 -1.74 7.72
N GLN A 98 0.05 -2.26 8.36
CA GLN A 98 0.14 -2.81 9.71
C GLN A 98 1.19 -3.92 9.80
N ARG A 99 1.28 -4.81 8.80
CA ARG A 99 2.35 -5.83 8.74
C ARG A 99 3.74 -5.23 8.59
N GLY A 100 3.87 -4.12 7.86
CA GLY A 100 5.13 -3.38 7.74
C GLY A 100 5.57 -2.82 9.09
N ILE A 101 4.64 -2.22 9.83
CA ILE A 101 4.87 -1.71 11.19
C ILE A 101 5.30 -2.85 12.13
N GLU A 102 4.60 -3.98 12.11
CA GLU A 102 4.94 -5.16 12.92
C GLU A 102 6.33 -5.72 12.58
N TRP A 103 6.68 -5.78 11.30
CA TRP A 103 8.00 -6.21 10.86
C TRP A 103 9.08 -5.28 11.42
N ILE A 104 8.94 -3.96 11.28
CA ILE A 104 9.88 -2.98 11.83
C ILE A 104 9.99 -3.15 13.35
N TRP A 105 8.85 -3.27 14.03
CA TRP A 105 8.81 -3.46 15.49
C TRP A 105 9.54 -4.72 15.95
N SER A 106 9.56 -5.76 15.11
CA SER A 106 10.32 -6.98 15.37
C SER A 106 11.84 -6.80 15.27
N LYS A 107 12.30 -5.79 14.52
CA LYS A 107 13.73 -5.48 14.32
C LYS A 107 14.28 -4.46 15.31
N ILE A 108 13.42 -3.70 15.98
CA ILE A 108 13.84 -2.69 16.97
C ILE A 108 14.43 -3.37 18.21
N ASP A 109 15.56 -2.85 18.67
CA ASP A 109 16.10 -3.18 19.99
C ASP A 109 15.18 -2.63 21.08
N LYS A 110 14.46 -3.54 21.75
CA LYS A 110 13.48 -3.21 22.79
C LYS A 110 14.13 -2.78 24.11
N SER A 111 15.46 -2.83 24.22
CA SER A 111 16.18 -2.30 25.38
C SER A 111 16.38 -0.79 25.35
N LEU A 112 16.19 -0.17 24.18
CA LEU A 112 16.26 1.29 24.02
C LEU A 112 14.91 1.94 24.38
N GLU A 113 14.96 3.18 24.87
CA GLU A 113 13.74 3.96 25.14
C GLU A 113 13.01 4.26 23.82
N GLN A 114 11.75 3.82 23.76
CA GLN A 114 10.89 3.98 22.58
C GLN A 114 9.89 5.10 22.85
N GLN A 115 9.90 6.13 22.01
CA GLN A 115 8.81 7.11 22.00
C GLN A 115 7.67 6.57 21.13
N ILE A 116 6.61 6.11 21.78
CA ILE A 116 5.37 5.69 21.11
C ILE A 116 4.33 6.79 21.34
N MET A 117 3.95 7.48 20.27
CA MET A 117 2.85 8.45 20.32
C MET A 117 1.53 7.69 20.20
N THR A 118 0.80 7.57 21.31
CA THR A 118 -0.53 6.94 21.36
C THR A 118 -1.59 7.97 21.77
N GLY A 119 -2.80 7.83 21.25
CA GLY A 119 -3.94 8.68 21.59
C GLY A 119 -4.56 9.44 20.42
N ASP A 120 -5.68 10.09 20.73
CA ASP A 120 -6.46 10.93 19.81
C ASP A 120 -5.74 12.25 19.50
N TRP A 121 -6.18 12.95 18.45
CA TRP A 121 -5.61 14.24 18.01
C TRP A 121 -4.13 14.18 17.62
N SER A 122 -3.66 13.01 17.22
CA SER A 122 -2.27 12.78 16.82
C SER A 122 -2.04 13.12 15.34
N ALA A 123 -0.79 13.43 14.98
CA ALA A 123 -0.38 13.70 13.61
C ALA A 123 0.84 12.83 13.24
N ALA A 124 0.71 12.02 12.18
CA ALA A 124 1.82 11.31 11.57
C ALA A 124 2.18 12.03 10.27
N THR A 125 3.39 12.59 10.18
CA THR A 125 3.90 13.23 8.95
C THR A 125 5.15 12.50 8.49
N ASN A 126 5.18 12.09 7.23
CA ASN A 126 6.36 11.48 6.63
C ASN A 126 6.72 12.16 5.30
N THR A 127 8.01 12.20 4.99
CA THR A 127 8.54 12.70 3.73
C THR A 127 9.60 11.72 3.23
N GLY A 128 9.41 11.16 2.05
CA GLY A 128 10.36 10.19 1.50
C GLY A 128 9.80 9.35 0.38
N TYR A 129 10.69 8.81 -0.45
CA TYR A 129 10.35 7.84 -1.50
C TYR A 129 9.85 6.54 -0.84
N GLN A 130 8.73 5.97 -1.32
CA GLN A 130 8.19 4.67 -0.85
C GLN A 130 7.84 4.60 0.63
N SER A 131 7.44 5.74 1.21
CA SER A 131 7.10 5.82 2.62
C SER A 131 5.62 5.52 2.90
N ALA A 132 5.32 5.17 4.14
CA ALA A 132 3.95 5.14 4.66
C ALA A 132 3.82 6.11 5.85
N ALA A 133 2.67 6.80 5.96
CA ALA A 133 2.26 7.51 7.15
C ALA A 133 0.90 6.97 7.58
N THR A 134 0.81 6.45 8.80
CA THR A 134 -0.41 5.80 9.30
C THR A 134 -0.78 6.36 10.65
N ASN A 135 -2.08 6.63 10.83
CA ASN A 135 -2.65 6.99 12.11
C ASN A 135 -3.96 6.21 12.35
N THR A 136 -4.32 6.02 13.62
CA THR A 136 -5.49 5.23 14.03
C THR A 136 -6.34 5.93 15.10
N GLY A 137 -5.90 7.06 15.66
CA GLY A 137 -6.62 7.79 16.71
C GLY A 137 -7.80 8.62 16.20
N TYR A 138 -8.76 8.96 17.07
CA TYR A 138 -9.86 9.87 16.75
C TYR A 138 -9.33 11.27 16.45
N GLN A 139 -9.94 11.98 15.50
CA GLN A 139 -9.59 13.37 15.19
C GLN A 139 -8.13 13.58 14.78
N SER A 140 -7.57 12.61 14.08
CA SER A 140 -6.14 12.54 13.82
C SER A 140 -5.80 12.83 12.35
N ALA A 141 -4.52 13.09 12.07
CA ALA A 141 -4.03 13.35 10.71
C ALA A 141 -2.89 12.40 10.33
N ALA A 142 -2.93 11.87 9.11
CA ALA A 142 -1.83 11.18 8.46
C ALA A 142 -1.46 11.93 7.18
N THR A 143 -0.29 12.54 7.12
CA THR A 143 0.19 13.27 5.94
C THR A 143 1.45 12.61 5.41
N ASN A 144 1.48 12.33 4.12
CA ASN A 144 2.66 11.79 3.47
C ASN A 144 2.99 12.52 2.17
N THR A 145 4.28 12.73 1.94
CA THR A 145 4.80 13.37 0.74
C THR A 145 5.93 12.52 0.18
N GLY A 146 5.72 11.94 -1.00
CA GLY A 146 6.73 11.13 -1.68
C GLY A 146 6.20 10.27 -2.83
N TYR A 147 7.07 9.92 -3.77
CA TYR A 147 6.74 9.05 -4.90
C TYR A 147 6.42 7.62 -4.42
N ARG A 148 5.32 7.04 -4.90
CA ARG A 148 4.80 5.72 -4.53
C ARG A 148 4.61 5.55 -3.02
N SER A 149 3.98 6.52 -2.38
CA SER A 149 3.77 6.53 -0.93
C SER A 149 2.30 6.30 -0.56
N ALA A 150 2.05 5.95 0.70
CA ALA A 150 0.70 5.76 1.24
C ALA A 150 0.47 6.63 2.48
N ALA A 151 -0.72 7.25 2.58
CA ALA A 151 -1.21 7.90 3.79
C ALA A 151 -2.52 7.21 4.20
N THR A 152 -2.60 6.67 5.42
CA THR A 152 -3.79 5.93 5.87
C THR A 152 -4.24 6.37 7.24
N ASN A 153 -5.53 6.63 7.42
CA ASN A 153 -6.10 6.95 8.73
C ASN A 153 -7.36 6.15 9.03
N THR A 154 -7.39 5.42 10.15
CA THR A 154 -8.53 4.56 10.49
C THR A 154 -9.45 5.13 11.58
N GLY A 155 -9.11 6.25 12.21
CA GLY A 155 -9.95 6.89 13.23
C GLY A 155 -11.08 7.74 12.65
N ASP A 156 -12.16 7.97 13.41
CA ASP A 156 -13.25 8.87 12.99
C ASP A 156 -12.80 10.35 13.01
N TRP A 157 -13.47 11.20 12.24
CA TRP A 157 -13.22 12.64 12.12
C TRP A 157 -11.78 13.00 11.76
N SER A 158 -11.15 12.15 10.95
CA SER A 158 -9.72 12.18 10.69
C SER A 158 -9.41 12.58 9.24
N ALA A 159 -8.15 12.86 8.96
CA ALA A 159 -7.68 13.16 7.61
C ALA A 159 -6.50 12.27 7.22
N ALA A 160 -6.50 11.79 5.98
CA ALA A 160 -5.33 11.21 5.32
C ALA A 160 -5.02 12.02 4.07
N THR A 161 -3.82 12.59 3.99
CA THR A 161 -3.41 13.45 2.87
C THR A 161 -2.13 12.91 2.25
N ASN A 162 -2.14 12.71 0.93
CA ASN A 162 -0.96 12.40 0.15
C ASN A 162 -0.79 13.39 -1.01
N THR A 163 0.45 13.81 -1.28
CA THR A 163 0.76 14.78 -2.35
C THR A 163 1.76 14.26 -3.39
N GLY A 164 2.22 13.01 -3.29
CA GLY A 164 3.24 12.45 -4.18
C GLY A 164 2.71 11.71 -5.41
N TYR A 165 3.61 11.44 -6.38
CA TYR A 165 3.30 10.72 -7.64
C TYR A 165 2.98 9.24 -7.40
N ARG A 166 1.90 8.72 -7.99
CA ARG A 166 1.39 7.33 -7.82
C ARG A 166 1.16 6.94 -6.36
N SER A 167 0.60 7.86 -5.61
CA SER A 167 0.40 7.70 -4.18
C SER A 167 -1.07 7.54 -3.80
N ALA A 168 -1.30 6.92 -2.65
CA ALA A 168 -2.64 6.59 -2.19
C ALA A 168 -2.95 7.26 -0.84
N ALA A 169 -4.20 7.73 -0.68
CA ALA A 169 -4.75 8.19 0.58
C ALA A 169 -6.02 7.39 0.92
N GLU A 170 -6.09 6.79 2.11
CA GLU A 170 -7.24 6.00 2.56
C GLU A 170 -7.72 6.44 3.94
N VAL A 171 -9.04 6.58 4.10
CA VAL A 171 -9.67 6.72 5.40
C VAL A 171 -10.79 5.70 5.61
N SER A 172 -10.84 5.08 6.79
CA SER A 172 -11.90 4.11 7.12
C SER A 172 -12.85 4.58 8.24
N GLY A 173 -12.50 5.63 8.97
CA GLY A 173 -13.37 6.20 10.01
C GLY A 173 -14.45 7.13 9.44
N SER A 174 -15.58 7.21 10.13
CA SER A 174 -16.71 8.10 9.75
C SER A 174 -16.31 9.57 9.86
N GLN A 175 -16.92 10.43 9.04
CA GLN A 175 -16.65 11.87 8.98
C GLN A 175 -15.19 12.21 8.65
N SER A 176 -14.48 11.27 8.03
CA SER A 176 -13.08 11.44 7.67
C SER A 176 -12.91 11.77 6.18
N VAL A 177 -11.77 12.37 5.82
CA VAL A 177 -11.47 12.77 4.44
C VAL A 177 -10.14 12.18 3.98
N ALA A 178 -10.16 11.48 2.84
CA ALA A 178 -8.95 11.06 2.13
C ALA A 178 -8.67 12.05 0.97
N ALA A 179 -7.51 12.67 0.98
CA ALA A 179 -7.07 13.60 -0.05
C ALA A 179 -5.80 13.10 -0.73
N SER A 180 -5.85 12.87 -2.05
CA SER A 180 -4.66 12.56 -2.85
C SER A 180 -4.50 13.61 -3.95
N LEU A 181 -3.47 14.45 -3.80
CA LEU A 181 -3.29 15.69 -4.57
C LEU A 181 -2.09 15.64 -5.53
N GLY A 182 -1.37 14.52 -5.52
CA GLY A 182 -0.25 14.24 -6.42
C GLY A 182 -0.70 13.68 -7.77
N ILE A 183 0.23 13.65 -8.73
CA ILE A 183 0.01 13.08 -10.06
C ILE A 183 -0.32 11.59 -9.94
N GLU A 184 -1.32 11.12 -10.69
CA GLU A 184 -1.82 9.73 -10.63
C GLU A 184 -2.19 9.29 -9.18
N GLY A 185 -2.60 10.24 -8.34
CA GLY A 185 -3.02 9.98 -6.96
C GLY A 185 -4.35 9.25 -6.89
N LYS A 186 -4.53 8.37 -5.91
CA LYS A 186 -5.80 7.68 -5.62
C LYS A 186 -6.30 7.98 -4.22
N ALA A 187 -7.62 8.07 -4.07
CA ALA A 187 -8.27 8.25 -2.78
C ALA A 187 -9.40 7.24 -2.59
N ARG A 188 -9.55 6.73 -1.36
CA ARG A 188 -10.61 5.83 -0.95
C ARG A 188 -11.12 6.23 0.43
N ALA A 189 -12.43 6.16 0.61
CA ALA A 189 -13.07 6.39 1.90
C ALA A 189 -14.16 5.35 2.16
N SER A 190 -14.34 4.95 3.41
CA SER A 190 -15.49 4.14 3.85
C SER A 190 -16.77 5.00 3.98
N GLU A 191 -17.91 4.35 4.21
CA GLU A 191 -19.20 5.03 4.37
C GLU A 191 -19.15 6.14 5.43
N GLY A 192 -19.76 7.29 5.12
CA GLY A 192 -19.72 8.48 5.98
C GLY A 192 -18.44 9.31 5.86
N GLY A 193 -17.47 8.89 5.05
CA GLY A 193 -16.28 9.68 4.69
C GLY A 193 -16.45 10.49 3.40
N ALA A 194 -15.35 11.13 2.97
CA ALA A 194 -15.26 11.87 1.72
C ALA A 194 -13.87 11.71 1.07
N ILE A 195 -13.81 11.99 -0.23
CA ILE A 195 -12.56 12.02 -0.99
C ILE A 195 -12.31 13.40 -1.61
N VAL A 196 -11.03 13.75 -1.77
CA VAL A 196 -10.56 14.91 -2.55
C VAL A 196 -9.44 14.45 -3.48
N LEU A 197 -9.57 14.75 -4.76
CA LEU A 197 -8.63 14.32 -5.80
C LEU A 197 -8.26 15.47 -6.72
N CYS A 198 -7.03 15.43 -7.24
CA CYS A 198 -6.55 16.31 -8.29
C CYS A 198 -6.22 15.52 -9.56
N TYR A 199 -6.52 16.10 -10.72
CA TYR A 199 -5.92 15.70 -11.99
C TYR A 199 -4.82 16.70 -12.37
N ARG A 200 -3.65 16.18 -12.72
CA ARG A 200 -2.49 16.95 -13.17
C ARG A 200 -1.99 16.36 -14.47
N ASP A 201 -1.52 17.22 -15.37
CA ASP A 201 -0.92 16.78 -16.64
C ASP A 201 0.51 16.21 -16.44
N GLU A 202 1.16 15.83 -17.54
CA GLU A 202 2.51 15.25 -17.53
C GLU A 202 3.59 16.22 -17.00
N ASP A 203 3.37 17.53 -17.11
CA ASP A 203 4.24 18.58 -16.57
C ASP A 203 3.95 18.88 -15.09
N GLY A 204 2.89 18.29 -14.54
CA GLY A 204 2.46 18.43 -13.15
C GLY A 204 1.55 19.64 -12.90
N GLU A 205 1.10 20.34 -13.94
CA GLU A 205 0.16 21.45 -13.83
C GLU A 205 -1.19 20.97 -13.33
N LEU A 206 -1.81 21.75 -12.44
CA LEU A 206 -3.11 21.40 -11.86
C LEU A 206 -4.23 21.74 -12.83
N ILE A 207 -4.89 20.72 -13.37
CA ILE A 207 -5.98 20.90 -14.34
C ILE A 207 -7.34 20.83 -13.63
N HIS A 208 -7.55 19.83 -12.76
CA HIS A 208 -8.80 19.65 -12.05
C HIS A 208 -8.60 19.35 -10.57
N ILE A 209 -9.57 19.77 -9.76
CA ILE A 209 -9.74 19.35 -8.37
C ILE A 209 -11.22 19.11 -8.11
N ARG A 210 -11.55 17.99 -7.47
CA ARG A 210 -12.92 17.63 -7.08
C ARG A 210 -12.95 17.07 -5.67
N ALA A 211 -14.08 17.25 -5.01
CA ALA A 211 -14.37 16.64 -3.72
C ALA A 211 -15.78 16.03 -3.77
N SER A 212 -15.96 14.88 -3.14
CA SER A 212 -17.28 14.27 -2.97
C SER A 212 -17.34 13.44 -1.70
N LYS A 213 -18.52 13.43 -1.06
CA LYS A 213 -18.83 12.49 0.01
C LYS A 213 -19.13 11.13 -0.58
N VAL A 214 -18.81 10.09 0.18
CA VAL A 214 -19.24 8.73 -0.14
C VAL A 214 -20.76 8.67 -0.12
N GLY A 215 -21.36 8.07 -1.15
CA GLY A 215 -22.80 8.05 -1.41
C GLY A 215 -23.32 9.21 -2.25
N GLU A 216 -22.46 10.19 -2.61
CA GLU A 216 -22.79 11.33 -3.47
C GLU A 216 -21.94 11.30 -4.74
N ASN A 217 -22.46 11.88 -5.84
CA ASN A 217 -21.77 12.00 -7.14
C ASN A 217 -21.17 10.69 -7.68
N GLY A 218 -21.84 9.55 -7.44
CA GLY A 218 -21.39 8.24 -7.91
C GLY A 218 -20.26 7.60 -7.09
N ILE A 219 -19.84 8.20 -5.97
CA ILE A 219 -18.78 7.64 -5.12
C ILE A 219 -19.33 6.53 -4.24
N MET A 220 -18.89 5.31 -4.47
CA MET A 220 -19.18 4.13 -3.66
C MET A 220 -18.25 4.02 -2.46
N PRO A 221 -18.71 3.48 -1.32
CA PRO A 221 -17.84 3.20 -0.19
C PRO A 221 -16.75 2.20 -0.60
N ASP A 222 -15.60 2.31 0.06
CA ASP A 222 -14.55 1.29 -0.02
C ASP A 222 -14.01 1.03 -1.44
N THR A 223 -14.18 2.02 -2.31
CA THR A 223 -13.78 2.00 -3.72
C THR A 223 -12.72 3.07 -3.95
N TRP A 224 -11.68 2.74 -4.72
CA TRP A 224 -10.64 3.70 -5.07
C TRP A 224 -11.08 4.54 -6.26
N TYR A 225 -10.78 5.84 -6.21
CA TYR A 225 -11.10 6.78 -7.28
C TYR A 225 -9.88 7.58 -7.70
N GLN A 226 -9.90 8.00 -8.97
CA GLN A 226 -9.04 9.04 -9.56
C GLN A 226 -9.91 10.07 -10.29
N LEU A 227 -9.30 11.20 -10.66
CA LEU A 227 -9.87 12.06 -11.68
C LEU A 227 -9.27 11.72 -13.04
N ASP A 228 -10.10 11.74 -14.08
CA ASP A 228 -9.65 11.70 -15.46
C ASP A 228 -9.34 13.11 -16.00
N GLU A 229 -9.00 13.17 -17.29
CA GLU A 229 -8.65 14.40 -18.01
C GLU A 229 -9.81 15.40 -18.15
N ASP A 230 -11.06 14.96 -17.98
CA ASP A 230 -12.25 15.80 -17.98
C ASP A 230 -12.64 16.24 -16.56
N GLY A 231 -11.93 15.74 -15.55
CA GLY A 231 -12.17 16.05 -14.15
C GLY A 231 -13.35 15.28 -13.56
N GLU A 232 -13.72 14.14 -14.13
CA GLU A 232 -14.75 13.25 -13.61
C GLU A 232 -14.13 12.16 -12.72
N PHE A 233 -14.91 11.70 -11.75
CA PHE A 233 -14.47 10.62 -10.87
C PHE A 233 -14.54 9.30 -11.63
N VAL A 234 -13.40 8.63 -11.73
CA VAL A 234 -13.29 7.32 -12.36
C VAL A 234 -12.98 6.28 -11.29
N GLU A 235 -13.82 5.25 -11.22
CA GLU A 235 -13.55 4.06 -10.42
C GLU A 235 -12.25 3.43 -10.88
N CYS A 236 -11.38 3.22 -9.92
CA CYS A 236 -10.09 2.62 -10.13
C CYS A 236 -10.02 1.38 -9.27
N GLU A 237 -9.73 0.24 -9.87
CA GLU A 237 -9.38 -0.96 -9.08
C GLU A 237 -7.97 -0.86 -8.48
#